data_AF-W1XAI3-F1
#
_entry.id   AF-W1XAI3-F1
#
_cell.length_a   1.000
_cell.length_b   1.000
_cell.length_c   1.000
_cell.angle_alpha   90.00
_cell.angle_beta   90.00
_cell.angle_gamma   90.00
#
_symmetry.space_group_name_H-M   'P 1'
#
loop_
_entity.id
_entity.type
_entity.pdbx_description
1 polymer ?
#
loop_
_entity_poly.entity_id
_entity_poly.type
_entity_poly.pdbx_seq_one_letter_code
_entity_poly.pdbx_strand_id
1 'polypeptide(L)'
;AMVLTGVDLDEAGQPRKWKVENSWGDKVGTDGYFVASDAWMDEYTYQIVVRKEFLTADELAAYEAEPIVLAPWDPMGALASK
;
A
#
# COMPACT_ATOMS: atom_id res chain seq x y z
N ALA A 1 -2.58 1.70 -8.86
CA ALA A 1 -2.91 1.04 -7.58
C ALA A 1 -2.93 -0.48 -7.80
N MET A 2 -2.54 -1.25 -6.78
CA MET A 2 -2.46 -2.72 -6.81
C MET A 2 -2.97 -3.28 -5.46
N VAL A 3 -3.14 -4.60 -5.35
CA VAL A 3 -3.70 -5.24 -4.15
C VAL A 3 -2.69 -6.16 -3.47
N LEU A 4 -2.50 -6.01 -2.16
CA LEU A 4 -1.71 -6.96 -1.36
C LEU A 4 -2.57 -8.19 -1.04
N THR A 5 -2.08 -9.38 -1.40
CA THR A 5 -2.82 -10.66 -1.21
C THR A 5 -2.10 -11.65 -0.30
N GLY A 6 -0.88 -11.32 0.14
CA GLY A 6 -0.13 -12.14 1.09
C GLY A 6 1.19 -11.49 1.50
N VAL A 7 1.73 -11.94 2.62
CA VAL A 7 3.03 -11.53 3.15
C VAL A 7 3.78 -12.78 3.62
N ASP A 8 5.08 -12.81 3.37
CA ASP A 8 6.00 -13.80 3.93
C ASP A 8 6.74 -13.15 5.12
N LEU A 9 6.58 -13.73 6.31
CA LEU A 9 7.21 -13.28 7.54
C LEU A 9 8.43 -14.14 7.88
N ASP A 10 9.44 -13.55 8.49
CA ASP A 10 10.57 -14.29 9.08
C ASP A 10 10.20 -14.90 10.45
N GLU A 11 11.17 -15.58 11.08
CA GLU A 11 10.98 -16.23 12.39
C GLU A 11 10.67 -15.24 13.53
N ALA A 12 11.02 -13.96 13.36
CA ALA A 12 10.75 -12.90 14.31
C ALA A 12 9.47 -12.12 13.97
N GLY A 13 8.71 -12.55 12.96
CA GLY A 13 7.46 -11.93 12.54
C GLY A 13 7.60 -10.69 11.67
N GLN A 14 8.80 -10.40 11.15
CA GLN A 14 9.04 -9.25 10.28
C GLN A 14 8.78 -9.61 8.81
N PRO A 15 8.17 -8.71 8.02
CA PRO A 15 7.93 -8.93 6.61
C PRO A 15 9.23 -9.03 5.80
N ARG A 16 9.29 -10.02 4.91
CA ARG A 16 10.41 -10.19 3.95
C ARG A 16 10.00 -9.79 2.54
N LYS A 17 8.80 -10.21 2.15
CA LYS A 17 8.25 -9.96 0.81
C LYS A 17 6.73 -10.01 0.82
N TRP A 18 6.15 -9.32 -0.15
CA TRP A 18 4.73 -9.08 -0.30
C TRP A 18 4.25 -9.60 -1.64
N LYS A 19 3.14 -10.34 -1.64
CA LYS A 19 2.48 -10.81 -2.85
C LYS A 19 1.49 -9.76 -3.32
N VAL A 20 1.67 -9.27 -4.55
CA VAL A 20 0.92 -8.16 -5.13
C VAL A 20 0.13 -8.66 -6.32
N GLU A 21 -1.19 -8.49 -6.30
CA GLU A 21 -2.06 -8.71 -7.47
C GLU A 21 -2.15 -7.42 -8.28
N ASN A 22 -1.95 -7.54 -9.59
CA ASN A 22 -2.01 -6.41 -10.52
C ASN A 22 -3.19 -6.57 -11.50
N SER A 23 -3.56 -5.49 -12.19
CA SER A 23 -4.73 -5.42 -13.07
C SER A 23 -4.36 -5.40 -14.56
N TRP A 24 -3.24 -6.03 -14.94
CA TRP A 24 -2.71 -6.03 -16.32
C TRP A 24 -2.91 -7.36 -17.06
N GLY A 25 -3.85 -8.18 -16.57
CA GLY A 25 -4.09 -9.53 -17.09
C GLY A 25 -3.09 -10.56 -16.55
N ASP A 26 -3.27 -11.81 -16.95
CA ASP A 26 -2.53 -12.97 -16.46
C ASP A 26 -1.14 -13.15 -17.09
N LYS A 27 -0.90 -12.54 -18.26
CA LYS A 27 0.36 -12.66 -19.01
C LYS A 27 1.52 -11.84 -18.44
N VAL A 28 1.23 -10.84 -17.62
CA VAL A 28 2.25 -9.91 -17.09
C VAL A 28 2.53 -10.27 -15.62
N GLY A 29 3.81 -10.47 -15.29
CA GLY A 29 4.21 -11.03 -14.00
C GLY A 29 4.13 -12.56 -13.99
N THR A 30 3.75 -13.14 -12.85
CA THR A 30 3.46 -14.58 -12.71
C THR A 30 1.97 -14.75 -12.46
N ASP A 31 1.22 -15.12 -13.49
CA ASP A 31 -0.25 -15.23 -13.46
C ASP A 31 -0.96 -13.95 -12.97
N GLY A 32 -0.45 -12.78 -13.37
CA GLY A 32 -0.94 -11.46 -12.95
C GLY A 32 -0.41 -10.97 -11.60
N TYR A 33 0.46 -11.75 -10.94
CA TYR A 33 1.06 -11.40 -9.64
C TYR A 33 2.50 -10.96 -9.74
N PHE A 34 2.87 -10.13 -8.77
CA PHE A 34 4.23 -9.65 -8.52
C PHE A 34 4.64 -9.96 -7.09
N VAL A 35 5.95 -9.91 -6.85
CA VAL A 35 6.54 -9.99 -5.52
C VAL A 35 7.32 -8.71 -5.27
N ALA A 36 6.97 -7.98 -4.22
CA ALA A 36 7.73 -6.83 -3.75
C ALA A 36 8.56 -7.24 -2.53
N SER A 37 9.84 -6.87 -2.47
CA SER A 37 10.62 -6.99 -1.23
C SER A 37 10.13 -5.96 -0.23
N ASP A 38 10.38 -6.21 1.05
CA ASP A 38 10.03 -5.27 2.12
C ASP A 38 10.70 -3.89 1.92
N ALA A 39 12.00 -3.88 1.61
CA ALA A 39 12.73 -2.64 1.29
C ALA A 39 12.18 -1.88 0.07
N TRP A 40 11.58 -2.58 -0.90
CA TRP A 40 10.93 -1.92 -2.03
C TRP A 40 9.61 -1.27 -1.60
N MET A 41 8.86 -1.94 -0.72
CA MET A 41 7.63 -1.39 -0.17
C MET A 41 7.90 -0.10 0.61
N ASP A 42 8.95 -0.08 1.45
CA ASP A 42 9.34 1.11 2.22
C ASP A 42 9.67 2.32 1.34
N GLU A 43 10.43 2.10 0.26
CA GLU A 43 10.91 3.20 -0.59
C GLU A 43 9.86 3.69 -1.59
N TYR A 44 9.02 2.80 -2.11
CA TYR A 44 8.18 3.10 -3.29
C TYR A 44 6.68 3.01 -3.04
N THR A 45 6.24 2.64 -1.84
CA THR A 45 4.81 2.61 -1.47
C THR A 45 4.44 3.80 -0.61
N TYR A 46 3.50 4.60 -1.09
CA TYR A 46 3.11 5.85 -0.42
C TYR A 46 1.81 5.72 0.37
N GLN A 47 0.90 4.84 -0.05
CA GLN A 47 -0.46 4.76 0.49
C GLN A 47 -0.94 3.32 0.57
N ILE A 48 -1.59 2.99 1.70
CA ILE A 48 -2.32 1.75 1.90
C ILE A 48 -3.73 2.07 2.39
N VAL A 49 -4.66 1.14 2.20
CA VAL A 49 -6.03 1.25 2.71
C VAL A 49 -6.28 0.08 3.66
N VAL A 50 -6.61 0.40 4.90
CA VAL A 50 -6.95 -0.57 5.94
C VAL A 50 -8.30 -0.24 6.56
N ARG A 51 -8.93 -1.22 7.20
CA ARG A 51 -10.17 -0.97 7.96
C ARG A 51 -9.83 -0.17 9.22
N LYS A 52 -10.69 0.79 9.58
CA LYS A 52 -10.51 1.66 10.75
C LYS A 52 -10.34 0.88 12.07
N GLU A 53 -10.96 -0.30 12.17
CA GLU A 53 -10.83 -1.18 13.35
C GLU A 53 -9.40 -1.67 13.62
N PHE A 54 -8.49 -1.55 12.64
CA PHE A 54 -7.08 -1.89 12.80
C PHE A 54 -6.21 -0.71 13.20
N LEU A 55 -6.75 0.51 13.22
CA LEU A 55 -6.00 1.68 13.63
C LEU A 55 -5.83 1.70 15.14
N THR A 56 -4.65 2.14 15.58
CA THR A 56 -4.44 2.55 16.96
C THR A 56 -5.30 3.78 17.30
N ALA A 57 -5.46 4.07 18.59
CA ALA A 57 -6.21 5.25 19.03
C ALA A 57 -5.61 6.56 18.48
N ASP A 58 -4.28 6.65 18.41
CA ASP A 58 -3.57 7.84 17.92
C ASP A 58 -3.76 8.02 16.40
N GLU A 59 -3.71 6.93 15.61
CA GLU A 59 -3.95 6.97 14.17
C GLU A 59 -5.41 7.33 13.85
N LEU A 60 -6.37 6.80 14.61
CA LEU A 60 -7.79 7.14 14.44
C LEU A 60 -8.05 8.62 14.77
N ALA A 61 -7.45 9.13 15.85
CA ALA A 61 -7.54 10.55 16.20
C ALA A 61 -6.92 11.44 15.12
N ALA A 62 -5.77 11.05 14.55
CA ALA A 62 -5.15 11.78 13.44
C ALA A 62 -6.03 11.76 12.17
N TYR A 63 -6.70 10.65 11.89
CA TYR A 63 -7.65 10.54 10.79
C TYR A 63 -8.89 11.44 10.95
N GLU A 64 -9.36 11.65 12.19
CA GLU A 64 -10.54 12.48 12.50
C GLU A 64 -10.23 13.98 12.65
N ALA A 65 -8.96 14.36 12.68
CA ALA A 65 -8.53 15.75 12.79
C ALA A 65 -8.86 16.57 11.53
N GLU A 66 -8.85 17.90 11.66
CA GLU A 66 -9.01 18.80 10.52
C GLU A 66 -7.92 18.53 9.47
N PRO A 67 -8.29 18.25 8.20
CA PRO A 67 -7.32 17.87 7.17
C PRO A 67 -6.45 19.06 6.75
N ILE A 68 -5.18 18.77 6.46
CA ILE A 68 -4.29 19.72 5.83
C ILE A 68 -4.66 19.79 4.34
N VAL A 69 -5.15 20.94 3.89
CA VAL A 69 -5.49 21.15 2.48
C VAL A 69 -4.20 21.37 1.68
N LEU A 70 -3.92 20.46 0.76
CA LEU A 70 -2.79 20.54 -0.15
C LEU A 70 -3.18 21.23 -1.46
N ALA A 71 -2.17 21.72 -2.19
CA ALA A 71 -2.36 22.31 -3.50
C ALA A 71 -2.83 21.26 -4.53
N PRO A 72 -3.57 21.66 -5.58
CA PRO A 72 -4.06 20.71 -6.60
C PRO A 72 -2.98 19.92 -7.36
N TRP A 73 -1.74 20.41 -7.37
CA TRP A 73 -0.59 19.80 -8.05
C TRP A 73 0.38 19.09 -7.08
N ASP A 74 -0.03 18.91 -5.81
CA ASP A 74 0.76 18.14 -4.87
C ASP A 74 0.97 16.70 -5.39
N PRO A 75 2.19 16.13 -5.28
CA PRO A 75 2.49 14.80 -5.80
C PRO A 75 1.68 13.68 -5.10
N MET A 76 1.09 13.93 -3.93
CA MET A 76 0.20 12.98 -3.23
C MET A 76 -1.25 13.02 -3.76
N GLY A 77 -1.39 13.15 -5.07
CA GLY A 77 -2.67 13.25 -5.78
C GLY A 77 -3.19 11.93 -6.36
N ALA A 78 -3.86 12.03 -7.51
CA ALA A 78 -4.51 10.88 -8.15
C ALA A 78 -3.51 9.79 -8.58
N LEU A 79 -3.78 8.53 -8.19
CA LEU A 79 -2.93 7.36 -8.48
C LEU A 79 -2.98 6.86 -9.93
N ALA A 80 -3.90 7.38 -10.75
CA ALA A 80 -3.97 7.18 -12.19
C ALA A 80 -4.82 8.29 -12.83
N SER A 81 -4.28 8.99 -13.82
CA SER A 81 -5.08 9.84 -14.73
C SER A 81 -5.60 8.97 -15.87
N LYS A 82 -6.86 9.19 -16.26
CA LYS A 82 -7.48 8.51 -17.41
C LYS A 82 -6.72 8.74 -18.71
#